data_AF-A0A091G3Z7-F1
#
_entry.id   AF-A0A091G3Z7-F1
#
_cell.length_a   1.000
_cell.length_b   1.000
_cell.length_c   1.000
_cell.angle_alpha   90.00
_cell.angle_beta   90.00
_cell.angle_gamma   90.00
#
_symmetry.space_group_name_H-M   'P 1'
#
loop_
_entity.id
_entity.type
_entity.pdbx_description
1 polymer ?
#
loop_
_entity_poly.entity_id
_entity_poly.type
_entity_poly.pdbx_seq_one_letter_code
_entity_poly.pdbx_strand_id
1 'polypeptide(L)'
;MKNLRAILLIVLIALVFTAVPATAQPSISELDKCESKMSDLSELNTLVQSSQTKDDIGAAIAITNIAGDFNTHIAYLKSLLEIMEMVKNTSDRKFAMRIIDSHIKYVATIIDSETKLVNALISSTKNSNIVSIGNQLKAELRNLKKILSH
;
A
#
# COMPACT_ATOMS: atom_id res chain seq x y z
N MET A 1 6.48 -27.01 -46.03
CA MET A 1 5.41 -26.59 -45.10
C MET A 1 5.61 -26.97 -43.62
N LYS A 2 6.51 -27.90 -43.25
CA LYS A 2 6.70 -28.33 -41.85
C LYS A 2 7.35 -27.25 -40.95
N ASN A 3 8.22 -26.41 -41.50
CA ASN A 3 8.96 -25.40 -40.71
C ASN A 3 8.09 -24.18 -40.33
N LEU A 4 7.08 -23.85 -41.13
CA LEU A 4 6.20 -22.71 -40.86
C LEU A 4 5.34 -22.93 -39.62
N ARG A 5 4.85 -24.16 -39.42
CA ARG A 5 4.07 -24.54 -38.23
C ARG A 5 4.92 -24.56 -36.95
N ALA A 6 6.18 -24.98 -37.04
CA ALA A 6 7.11 -24.95 -35.91
C ALA A 6 7.47 -23.51 -35.49
N ILE A 7 7.70 -22.61 -36.47
CA ILE A 7 7.94 -21.19 -36.20
C ILE A 7 6.71 -20.52 -35.59
N LEU A 8 5.51 -20.79 -36.11
CA LEU A 8 4.25 -20.28 -35.54
C LEU A 8 4.03 -20.75 -34.10
N LEU A 9 4.38 -22.01 -33.79
CA LEU A 9 4.24 -22.55 -32.44
C LEU A 9 5.24 -21.92 -31.46
N ILE A 10 6.48 -21.67 -31.89
CA ILE A 10 7.51 -20.98 -31.07
C ILE A 10 7.10 -19.53 -30.83
N VAL A 11 6.56 -18.84 -31.84
CA VAL A 11 6.04 -17.47 -31.69
C VAL A 11 4.81 -17.42 -30.79
N LEU A 12 3.89 -18.39 -30.88
CA LEU A 12 2.74 -18.47 -29.96
C LEU A 12 3.16 -18.75 -28.52
N ILE A 13 4.10 -19.67 -28.31
CA ILE A 13 4.64 -19.95 -26.97
C ILE A 13 5.38 -18.70 -26.46
N ALA A 14 6.19 -18.05 -27.28
CA ALA A 14 6.83 -16.79 -26.92
C ALA A 14 5.78 -15.74 -26.51
N LEU A 15 4.68 -15.57 -27.26
CA LEU A 15 3.59 -14.62 -26.96
C LEU A 15 2.77 -14.98 -25.71
N VAL A 16 2.64 -16.26 -25.36
CA VAL A 16 1.97 -16.70 -24.11
C VAL A 16 2.91 -16.53 -22.90
N PHE A 17 4.23 -16.55 -23.12
CA PHE A 17 5.23 -16.35 -22.07
C PHE A 17 5.73 -14.90 -21.93
N THR A 18 5.58 -14.06 -22.95
CA THR A 18 5.99 -12.65 -22.96
C THR A 18 4.84 -11.71 -22.61
N ALA A 19 5.18 -10.74 -21.76
CA ALA A 19 4.39 -9.57 -21.41
C ALA A 19 3.05 -9.84 -20.67
N VAL A 20 3.16 -10.38 -19.45
CA VAL A 20 2.42 -9.67 -18.39
C VAL A 20 3.08 -8.29 -18.37
N PRO A 21 2.38 -7.19 -18.70
CA PRO A 21 2.97 -5.87 -18.52
C PRO A 21 3.42 -5.81 -17.07
N ALA A 22 4.72 -5.59 -16.84
CA ALA A 22 5.20 -5.33 -15.51
C ALA A 22 4.46 -4.06 -15.06
N THR A 23 3.44 -4.22 -14.22
CA THR A 23 2.96 -3.11 -13.39
C THR A 23 4.17 -2.56 -12.67
N ALA A 24 4.36 -1.24 -12.70
CA ALA A 24 5.55 -0.64 -12.14
C ALA A 24 5.49 -0.85 -10.63
N GLN A 25 6.24 -1.84 -10.14
CA GLN A 25 6.23 -2.13 -8.71
C GLN A 25 6.74 -0.90 -7.95
N PRO A 26 6.14 -0.61 -6.79
CA PRO A 26 6.62 0.48 -5.96
C PRO A 26 8.06 0.19 -5.55
N SER A 27 8.92 1.21 -5.59
CA SER A 27 10.29 1.06 -5.10
C SER A 27 10.32 1.09 -3.57
N ILE A 28 11.27 0.37 -2.97
CA ILE A 28 11.51 0.41 -1.51
C ILE A 28 11.71 1.87 -1.05
N SER A 29 12.42 2.67 -1.85
CA SER A 29 12.67 4.09 -1.54
C SER A 29 11.40 4.96 -1.48
N GLU A 30 10.37 4.63 -2.24
CA GLU A 30 9.07 5.33 -2.18
C GLU A 30 8.30 4.93 -0.93
N LEU A 31 8.39 3.65 -0.54
CA LEU A 31 7.80 3.14 0.69
C LEU A 31 8.49 3.76 1.93
N ASP A 32 9.83 3.87 1.93
CA ASP A 32 10.59 4.52 3.00
C ASP A 32 10.19 5.98 3.21
N LYS A 33 9.94 6.72 2.12
CA LYS A 33 9.47 8.11 2.20
C LYS A 33 8.09 8.21 2.84
N CYS A 34 7.19 7.27 2.56
CA CYS A 34 5.88 7.21 3.20
C CYS A 34 6.00 6.88 4.70
N GLU A 35 6.85 5.91 5.04
CA GLU A 35 7.11 5.51 6.44
C GLU A 35 7.66 6.66 7.28
N SER A 36 8.63 7.40 6.72
CA SER A 36 9.22 8.58 7.39
C SER A 36 8.15 9.65 7.67
N LYS A 37 7.34 10.00 6.67
CA LYS A 37 6.29 11.01 6.83
C LYS A 37 5.21 10.61 7.84
N MET A 38 4.87 9.32 7.90
CA MET A 38 3.96 8.79 8.91
C MET A 38 4.56 8.90 10.31
N SER A 39 5.86 8.64 10.44
CA SER A 39 6.60 8.76 11.71
C SER A 39 6.71 10.21 12.21
N ASP A 40 6.69 11.18 11.29
CA ASP A 40 6.72 12.61 11.61
C ASP A 40 5.40 13.13 12.23
N LEU A 41 4.33 12.32 12.24
CA LEU A 41 3.07 12.62 12.91
C LEU A 41 3.19 12.46 14.43
N SER A 42 4.09 13.22 15.06
CA SER A 42 4.48 13.10 16.47
C SER A 42 3.33 13.20 17.48
N GLU A 43 2.20 13.79 17.08
CA GLU A 43 1.01 13.99 17.92
C GLU A 43 0.02 12.81 17.89
N LEU A 44 0.26 11.77 17.08
CA LEU A 44 -0.58 10.57 17.04
C LEU A 44 -0.71 9.87 18.40
N ASN A 45 0.37 9.85 19.18
CA ASN A 45 0.42 9.20 20.49
C ASN A 45 -0.26 10.00 21.60
N THR A 46 -0.45 11.31 21.40
CA THR A 46 -1.11 12.20 22.37
C THR A 46 -2.57 12.47 22.00
N LEU A 47 -3.02 12.01 20.82
CA LEU A 47 -4.37 12.22 20.29
C LEU A 47 -5.46 11.78 21.27
N VAL A 48 -5.32 10.57 21.83
CA VAL A 48 -6.27 9.99 22.79
C VAL A 48 -6.28 10.79 24.09
N GLN A 49 -5.12 11.26 24.56
CA GLN A 49 -5.00 12.04 25.80
C GLN A 49 -5.60 13.44 25.66
N SER A 50 -5.62 13.99 24.44
CA SER A 50 -6.22 15.30 24.13
C SER A 50 -7.74 15.28 23.93
N SER A 51 -8.37 14.11 24.03
CA SER A 51 -9.80 13.91 23.75
C SER A 51 -10.64 14.05 25.01
N GLN A 52 -11.74 14.83 24.93
CA GLN A 52 -12.58 15.15 26.09
C GLN A 52 -13.90 14.38 26.12
N THR A 53 -14.36 13.87 24.97
CA THR A 53 -15.62 13.15 24.83
C THR A 53 -15.38 11.70 24.43
N LYS A 54 -16.35 10.81 24.72
CA LYS A 54 -16.29 9.40 24.31
C LYS A 54 -16.15 9.25 22.79
N ASP A 55 -16.82 10.11 22.03
CA ASP A 55 -16.78 10.10 20.57
C ASP A 55 -15.41 10.55 20.05
N ASP A 56 -14.81 11.57 20.65
CA ASP A 56 -13.45 12.01 20.32
C ASP A 56 -12.41 10.95 20.67
N ILE A 57 -12.54 10.28 21.82
CA ILE A 57 -11.67 9.17 22.21
C ILE A 57 -11.77 8.03 21.18
N GLY A 58 -12.99 7.68 20.76
CA GLY A 58 -13.21 6.66 19.73
C GLY A 58 -12.57 7.02 18.40
N ALA A 59 -12.74 8.27 17.96
CA ALA A 59 -12.12 8.77 16.74
C ALA A 59 -10.58 8.80 16.82
N ALA A 60 -10.04 9.20 17.97
CA ALA A 60 -8.61 9.23 18.20
C ALA A 60 -8.00 7.82 18.15
N ILE A 61 -8.61 6.85 18.85
CA ILE A 61 -8.16 5.44 18.82
C ILE A 61 -8.20 4.90 17.39
N ALA A 62 -9.28 5.16 16.65
CA ALA A 62 -9.40 4.67 15.28
C ALA A 62 -8.35 5.29 14.35
N ILE A 63 -8.08 6.59 14.45
CA ILE A 63 -7.00 7.25 13.69
C ILE A 63 -5.62 6.67 14.06
N THR A 64 -5.37 6.43 15.34
CA THR A 64 -4.10 5.82 15.79
C THR A 64 -3.94 4.40 15.27
N ASN A 65 -4.99 3.59 15.28
CA ASN A 65 -4.93 2.23 14.74
C ASN A 65 -4.66 2.23 13.24
N ILE A 66 -5.36 3.07 12.47
CA ILE A 66 -5.14 3.17 11.02
C ILE A 66 -3.70 3.62 10.70
N ALA A 67 -3.12 4.52 11.48
CA ALA A 67 -1.70 4.88 11.32
C ALA A 67 -0.76 3.70 11.63
N GLY A 68 -1.09 2.86 12.62
CA GLY A 68 -0.35 1.63 12.89
C GLY A 68 -0.46 0.60 11.77
N ASP A 69 -1.66 0.40 11.23
CA ASP A 69 -1.93 -0.50 10.11
C ASP A 69 -1.20 -0.03 8.84
N PHE A 70 -1.16 1.30 8.58
CA PHE A 70 -0.37 1.88 7.50
C PHE A 70 1.11 1.48 7.56
N ASN A 71 1.75 1.60 8.73
CA ASN A 71 3.16 1.21 8.88
C ASN A 71 3.34 -0.30 8.71
N THR A 72 2.39 -1.10 9.18
CA THR A 72 2.41 -2.56 9.01
C THR A 72 2.30 -2.94 7.54
N HIS A 73 1.46 -2.26 6.77
CA HIS A 73 1.34 -2.46 5.32
C HIS A 73 2.62 -2.09 4.58
N ILE A 74 3.28 -0.99 4.95
CA ILE A 74 4.57 -0.61 4.36
C ILE A 74 5.65 -1.65 4.65
N ALA A 75 5.82 -2.05 5.91
CA ALA A 75 6.82 -3.04 6.31
C ALA A 75 6.60 -4.38 5.58
N TYR A 76 5.34 -4.80 5.46
CA TYR A 76 4.97 -5.99 4.72
C TYR A 76 5.34 -5.91 3.23
N LEU A 77 5.01 -4.79 2.56
CA LEU A 77 5.34 -4.58 1.15
C LEU A 77 6.86 -4.53 0.92
N LYS A 78 7.61 -3.85 1.79
CA LYS A 78 9.08 -3.84 1.75
C LYS A 78 9.66 -5.25 1.82
N SER A 79 9.17 -6.05 2.77
CA SER A 79 9.61 -7.44 2.95
C SER A 79 9.36 -8.28 1.69
N LEU A 80 8.20 -8.11 1.04
CA LEU A 80 7.88 -8.81 -0.21
C LEU A 80 8.82 -8.40 -1.37
N LEU A 81 9.12 -7.12 -1.50
CA LEU A 81 10.03 -6.60 -2.53
C LEU A 81 11.47 -7.09 -2.30
N GLU A 82 11.94 -7.07 -1.05
CA GLU A 82 13.26 -7.60 -0.67
C GLU A 82 13.38 -9.10 -0.99
N ILE A 83 12.35 -9.89 -0.66
CA ILE A 83 12.31 -11.33 -1.02
C ILE A 83 12.43 -11.49 -2.54
N MET A 84 11.72 -10.69 -3.33
CA MET A 84 11.79 -10.76 -4.79
C MET A 84 13.17 -10.42 -5.34
N GLU A 85 13.93 -9.50 -4.73
CA GLU A 85 15.31 -9.22 -5.10
C GLU A 85 16.24 -10.42 -4.87
N MET A 86 15.95 -11.26 -3.87
CA MET A 86 16.71 -12.47 -3.57
C MET A 86 16.39 -13.64 -4.53
N VAL A 87 15.26 -13.59 -5.24
CA VAL A 87 14.86 -14.66 -6.18
C VAL A 87 15.62 -14.53 -7.50
N LYS A 88 16.64 -15.37 -7.66
CA LYS A 88 17.52 -15.40 -8.85
C LYS A 88 16.93 -16.15 -10.04
N ASN A 89 16.11 -17.18 -9.80
CA ASN A 89 15.51 -18.00 -10.84
C ASN A 89 14.37 -17.23 -11.55
N THR A 90 14.40 -17.16 -12.88
CA THR A 90 13.41 -16.41 -13.67
C THR A 90 11.98 -16.93 -13.53
N SER A 91 11.79 -18.25 -13.44
CA SER A 91 10.47 -18.86 -13.27
C SER A 91 9.89 -18.54 -11.89
N ASP A 92 10.70 -18.71 -10.85
CA ASP A 92 10.30 -18.40 -9.47
C ASP A 92 10.03 -16.91 -9.31
N ARG A 93 10.82 -16.06 -9.98
CA ARG A 93 10.61 -14.61 -9.99
C ARG A 93 9.28 -14.24 -10.64
N LYS A 94 8.92 -14.85 -11.77
CA LYS A 94 7.62 -14.61 -12.42
C LYS A 94 6.45 -15.04 -11.53
N PHE A 95 6.61 -16.14 -10.78
CA PHE A 95 5.61 -16.58 -9.81
C PHE A 95 5.52 -15.64 -8.61
N ALA A 96 6.65 -15.26 -8.01
CA ALA A 96 6.72 -14.31 -6.91
C ALA A 96 6.12 -12.95 -7.29
N MET A 97 6.40 -12.43 -8.49
CA MET A 97 5.82 -11.18 -8.98
C MET A 97 4.29 -11.22 -8.99
N ARG A 98 3.67 -12.32 -9.43
CA ARG A 98 2.20 -12.45 -9.42
C ARG A 98 1.62 -12.41 -8.00
N ILE A 99 2.32 -13.02 -7.05
CA ILE A 99 1.93 -12.98 -5.64
C ILE A 99 2.03 -11.54 -5.12
N ILE A 100 3.14 -10.86 -5.40
CA ILE A 100 3.38 -9.49 -4.95
C ILE A 100 2.35 -8.54 -5.54
N ASP A 101 2.05 -8.63 -6.83
CA ASP A 101 1.02 -7.81 -7.48
C ASP A 101 -0.36 -8.01 -6.85
N SER A 102 -0.70 -9.25 -6.47
CA SER A 102 -1.95 -9.55 -5.75
C SER A 102 -1.98 -8.87 -4.38
N HIS A 103 -0.86 -8.86 -3.65
CA HIS A 103 -0.77 -8.22 -2.34
C HIS A 103 -0.78 -6.69 -2.43
N ILE A 104 -0.10 -6.11 -3.42
CA ILE A 104 -0.16 -4.66 -3.70
C ILE A 104 -1.61 -4.23 -3.94
N LYS A 105 -2.36 -4.95 -4.77
CA LYS A 105 -3.79 -4.68 -5.04
C LYS A 105 -4.66 -4.81 -3.79
N TYR A 106 -4.39 -5.81 -2.97
CA TYR A 106 -5.09 -6.01 -1.69
C TYR A 106 -4.84 -4.82 -0.74
N VAL A 107 -3.58 -4.44 -0.53
CA VAL A 107 -3.22 -3.29 0.30
C VAL A 107 -3.86 -2.01 -0.26
N ALA A 108 -3.80 -1.76 -1.57
CA ALA A 108 -4.42 -0.58 -2.18
C ALA A 108 -5.95 -0.49 -1.90
N THR A 109 -6.62 -1.64 -1.81
CA THR A 109 -8.05 -1.72 -1.46
C THR A 109 -8.31 -1.42 0.02
N ILE A 110 -7.44 -1.91 0.91
CA ILE A 110 -7.49 -1.57 2.34
C ILE A 110 -7.29 -0.06 2.53
N ILE A 111 -6.24 0.51 1.93
CA ILE A 111 -5.94 1.94 2.02
C ILE A 111 -7.10 2.81 1.53
N ASP A 112 -7.84 2.39 0.49
CA ASP A 112 -9.06 3.09 0.04
C ASP A 112 -10.17 3.08 1.11
N SER A 113 -10.34 1.95 1.78
CA SER A 113 -11.34 1.77 2.84
C SER A 113 -10.96 2.58 4.08
N GLU A 114 -9.70 2.56 4.50
CA GLU A 114 -9.16 3.36 5.59
C GLU A 114 -9.27 4.86 5.31
N THR A 115 -8.98 5.28 4.07
CA THR A 115 -9.15 6.68 3.65
C THR A 115 -10.60 7.16 3.81
N LYS A 116 -11.58 6.30 3.49
CA LYS A 116 -13.01 6.61 3.70
C LYS A 116 -13.35 6.65 5.19
N LEU A 117 -12.81 5.73 5.99
CA LEU A 117 -13.01 5.72 7.43
C LEU A 117 -12.44 6.98 8.09
N VAL A 118 -11.21 7.37 7.78
CA VAL A 118 -10.60 8.62 8.27
C VAL A 118 -11.45 9.82 7.88
N ASN A 119 -11.95 9.88 6.64
CA ASN A 119 -12.86 10.94 6.21
C ASN A 119 -14.16 11.00 7.04
N ALA A 120 -14.72 9.86 7.40
CA ALA A 120 -15.91 9.82 8.26
C ALA A 120 -15.58 10.32 9.67
N LEU A 121 -14.47 9.87 10.25
CA LEU A 121 -14.02 10.25 11.60
C LEU A 121 -13.77 11.75 11.73
N ILE A 122 -13.07 12.37 10.78
CA ILE A 122 -12.83 13.82 10.78
C ILE A 122 -14.11 14.64 10.56
N SER A 123 -15.13 14.06 9.92
CA SER A 123 -16.41 14.74 9.69
C SER A 123 -17.33 14.64 10.91
N SER A 124 -17.14 13.64 11.77
CA SER A 124 -17.96 13.40 12.96
C SER A 124 -17.44 14.04 14.24
N THR A 125 -16.13 14.31 14.33
CA THR A 125 -15.53 14.96 15.50
C THR A 125 -15.52 16.49 15.38
N LYS A 126 -15.62 17.19 16.51
CA LYS A 126 -15.40 18.65 16.61
C LYS A 126 -14.01 18.99 17.14
N ASN A 127 -13.22 18.00 17.53
CA ASN A 127 -11.88 18.21 18.05
C ASN A 127 -10.93 18.59 16.90
N SER A 128 -10.49 19.84 16.88
CA SER A 128 -9.64 20.38 15.81
C SER A 128 -8.31 19.65 15.67
N ASN A 129 -7.79 19.07 16.77
CA ASN A 129 -6.55 18.31 16.73
C ASN A 129 -6.74 16.98 15.98
N ILE A 130 -7.83 16.26 16.30
CA ILE A 130 -8.21 15.02 15.60
C ILE A 130 -8.44 15.29 14.11
N VAL A 131 -9.11 16.41 13.77
CA VAL A 131 -9.31 16.81 12.37
C VAL A 131 -7.98 17.09 11.67
N SER A 132 -7.05 17.79 12.32
CA SER A 132 -5.74 18.11 11.76
C SER A 132 -4.95 16.84 11.43
N ILE A 133 -4.77 15.96 12.42
CA ILE A 133 -3.97 14.73 12.29
C ILE A 133 -4.66 13.74 11.34
N GLY A 134 -5.99 13.62 11.41
CA GLY A 134 -6.76 12.82 10.45
C GLY A 134 -6.60 13.32 9.00
N ASN A 135 -6.52 14.63 8.77
CA ASN A 135 -6.25 15.16 7.43
C ASN A 135 -4.83 14.84 6.94
N GLN A 136 -3.83 14.85 7.82
CA GLN A 136 -2.46 14.48 7.48
C GLN A 136 -2.36 12.97 7.18
N LEU A 137 -2.91 12.10 8.04
CA LEU A 137 -3.01 10.66 7.82
C LEU A 137 -3.72 10.35 6.48
N LYS A 138 -4.84 11.03 6.19
CA LYS A 138 -5.54 10.90 4.90
C LYS A 138 -4.65 11.26 3.71
N ALA A 139 -3.80 12.28 3.83
CA ALA A 139 -2.90 12.68 2.75
C ALA A 139 -1.85 11.58 2.50
N GLU A 140 -1.30 10.99 3.56
CA GLU A 140 -0.32 9.90 3.45
C GLU A 140 -0.96 8.60 2.93
N LEU A 141 -2.17 8.25 3.37
CA LEU A 141 -2.94 7.13 2.80
C LEU A 141 -3.16 7.32 1.28
N ARG A 142 -3.53 8.52 0.85
CA ARG A 142 -3.67 8.84 -0.58
C ARG A 142 -2.35 8.75 -1.34
N ASN A 143 -1.25 9.15 -0.71
CA ASN A 143 0.08 9.07 -1.30
C ASN A 143 0.50 7.60 -1.49
N LEU A 144 0.33 6.78 -0.45
CA LEU A 144 0.57 5.34 -0.55
C LEU A 144 -0.31 4.69 -1.63
N LYS A 145 -1.61 5.02 -1.69
CA LYS A 145 -2.49 4.50 -2.74
C LYS A 145 -1.98 4.81 -4.15
N LYS A 146 -1.48 6.03 -4.38
CA LYS A 146 -0.90 6.39 -5.69
C LYS A 146 0.28 5.50 -6.02
N ILE A 147 1.21 5.34 -5.09
CA ILE A 147 2.38 4.46 -5.22
C ILE A 147 1.96 3.02 -5.56
N LEU A 148 0.90 2.51 -4.94
CA LEU A 148 0.40 1.15 -5.17
C LEU A 148 -0.48 0.98 -6.42
N SER A 149 -0.86 2.07 -7.08
CA SER A 149 -1.73 2.05 -8.27
C SER A 149 -0.98 2.31 -9.58
N HIS A 150 0.34 2.51 -9.51
CA HIS A 150 1.26 2.56 -10.65
C HIS A 150 1.65 1.14 -11.11
#